data_AF-A0A8U0IHP9-F1
#
_entry.id   AF-A0A8U0IHP9-F1
#
_cell.length_a   1.000
_cell.length_b   1.000
_cell.length_c   1.000
_cell.angle_alpha   90.00
_cell.angle_beta   90.00
_cell.angle_gamma   90.00
#
_symmetry.space_group_name_H-M   'P 1'
#
loop_
_entity.id
_entity.type
_entity.pdbx_description
1 polymer ?
#
loop_
_entity_poly.entity_id
_entity_poly.type
_entity_poly.pdbx_seq_one_letter_code
_entity_poly.pdbx_strand_id
1 'polypeptide(L)'
;MKWHRRRDLEGGKEIGVWLLADDDGSVERELYVESHEYRGGDFDVYTMADDEWTHEGEFETSEEAFARALDLLESSSHAVEDDGHA
;
A
#
# COMPACT_ATOMS: atom_id res chain seq x y z
N MET A 1 13.24 0.68 10.78
CA MET A 1 12.32 0.74 9.64
C MET A 1 10.91 0.44 10.12
N LYS A 2 9.94 1.22 9.68
CA LYS A 2 8.52 1.12 10.04
C LYS A 2 7.68 1.51 8.84
N TRP A 3 6.52 0.89 8.70
CA TRP A 3 5.56 1.24 7.66
C TRP A 3 4.73 2.42 8.09
N HIS A 4 4.63 3.43 7.24
CA HIS A 4 3.77 4.59 7.44
C HIS A 4 2.68 4.59 6.39
N ARG A 5 1.42 4.70 6.82
CA ARG A 5 0.32 4.91 5.88
C ARG A 5 0.38 6.36 5.36
N ARG A 6 0.57 6.51 4.05
CA ARG A 6 0.41 7.80 3.37
C ARG A 6 -1.03 7.89 2.91
N ARG A 7 -1.69 9.01 3.24
CA ARG A 7 -3.00 9.31 2.70
C ARG A 7 -2.83 9.91 1.31
N ASP A 8 -3.30 9.20 0.30
CA ASP A 8 -3.18 9.61 -1.08
C ASP A 8 -4.56 9.54 -1.75
N LEU A 9 -4.85 10.51 -2.63
CA LEU A 9 -6.16 10.71 -3.21
C LEU A 9 -6.02 10.79 -4.73
N GLU A 10 -6.49 9.76 -5.44
CA GLU A 10 -6.55 9.77 -6.90
C GLU A 10 -8.01 9.85 -7.36
N GLY A 11 -8.33 10.81 -8.24
CA GLY A 11 -9.71 11.00 -8.74
C GLY A 11 -10.76 11.33 -7.67
N GLY A 12 -10.33 11.70 -6.46
CA GLY A 12 -11.21 11.93 -5.30
C GLY A 12 -11.45 10.69 -4.42
N LYS A 13 -10.75 9.58 -4.67
CA LYS A 13 -10.80 8.36 -3.86
C LYS A 13 -9.50 8.13 -3.13
N GLU A 14 -9.60 7.64 -1.90
CA GLU A 14 -8.45 7.28 -1.10
C GLU A 14 -7.85 5.98 -1.62
N ILE A 15 -6.60 6.04 -2.06
CA ILE A 15 -5.79 4.88 -2.41
C ILE A 15 -4.95 4.47 -1.19
N GLY A 16 -4.70 3.17 -1.06
CA GLY A 16 -3.87 2.65 0.03
C GLY A 16 -2.41 2.81 -0.33
N VAL A 17 -1.66 3.65 0.39
CA VAL A 17 -0.20 3.76 0.20
C VAL A 17 0.49 3.57 1.55
N TRP A 18 1.51 2.73 1.58
CA TRP A 18 2.38 2.55 2.73
C TRP A 18 3.83 2.68 2.31
N LEU A 19 4.62 3.36 3.14
CA LEU A 19 6.05 3.59 2.93
C LEU A 19 6.83 2.95 4.08
N LEU A 20 7.70 2.01 3.76
CA LEU A 20 8.66 1.46 4.71
C LEU A 20 9.85 2.41 4.75
N ALA A 21 9.88 3.23 5.80
CA ALA A 21 10.96 4.18 5.99
C ALA A 21 11.80 3.83 7.22
N ASP A 22 13.09 4.14 7.18
CA ASP A 22 13.94 4.18 8.37
C ASP A 22 13.82 5.51 9.12
N ASP A 23 14.56 5.63 10.24
CA ASP A 23 14.39 6.72 11.20
C ASP A 23 14.78 8.10 10.62
N ASP A 24 15.59 8.11 9.55
CA ASP A 24 15.98 9.33 8.82
C ASP A 24 14.97 9.72 7.72
N GLY A 25 13.96 8.87 7.47
CA GLY A 25 12.93 9.08 6.47
C GLY A 25 13.30 8.60 5.05
N SER A 26 14.37 7.83 4.88
CA SER A 26 14.65 7.17 3.60
C SER A 26 13.66 6.03 3.40
N VAL A 27 13.05 5.96 2.22
CA VAL A 27 12.05 4.94 1.88
C VAL A 27 12.75 3.79 1.17
N GLU A 28 12.69 2.61 1.78
CA GLU A 28 13.31 1.37 1.25
C GLU A 28 12.31 0.54 0.44
N ARG A 29 11.02 0.63 0.80
CA ARG A 29 9.95 -0.10 0.12
C ARG A 29 8.65 0.67 0.17
N GLU A 30 7.85 0.51 -0.88
CA GLU A 30 6.53 1.09 -0.99
C GLU A 30 5.50 -0.02 -1.28
N LEU A 31 4.28 0.18 -0.79
CA LEU A 31 3.13 -0.69 -1.03
C LEU A 31 1.95 0.17 -1.46
N TYR A 32 1.29 -0.24 -2.53
CA TYR A 32 0.23 0.48 -3.19
C TYR A 32 -1.01 -0.40 -3.36
N VAL A 33 -2.18 0.18 -3.15
CA VAL A 33 -3.50 -0.33 -3.54
C VAL A 33 -4.11 0.72 -4.47
N GLU A 34 -4.11 0.43 -5.77
CA GLU A 34 -4.62 1.32 -6.82
C GLU A 34 -6.00 0.86 -7.29
N SER A 35 -6.91 1.79 -7.61
CA SER A 35 -8.22 1.48 -8.18
C SER A 35 -8.28 1.81 -9.67
N HIS A 36 -8.59 0.83 -10.50
CA HIS A 36 -8.75 0.95 -11.95
C HIS A 36 -10.20 1.20 -12.35
N GLU A 37 -10.80 2.22 -11.77
CA GLU A 37 -12.21 2.58 -12.01
C GLU A 37 -12.53 2.91 -13.47
N TYR A 38 -11.52 3.38 -14.21
CA TYR A 38 -11.66 3.72 -15.62
C TYR A 38 -11.61 2.49 -16.54
N ARG A 39 -11.31 1.28 -16.02
CA ARG A 39 -11.25 0.02 -16.79
C ARG A 39 -12.24 -1.07 -16.37
N GLY A 40 -12.86 -0.96 -15.21
CA GLY A 40 -13.77 -2.01 -14.72
C GLY A 40 -14.12 -1.90 -13.24
N GLY A 41 -13.32 -1.15 -12.47
CA GLY A 41 -13.50 -1.02 -11.02
C GLY A 41 -12.67 -2.01 -10.20
N ASP A 42 -11.82 -2.77 -10.88
CA ASP A 42 -10.77 -3.62 -10.31
C ASP A 42 -9.74 -2.81 -9.52
N PHE A 43 -9.04 -3.49 -8.61
CA PHE A 43 -8.02 -2.97 -7.72
C PHE A 43 -6.75 -3.78 -7.89
N ASP A 44 -5.62 -3.11 -8.00
CA ASP A 44 -4.33 -3.79 -8.03
C ASP A 44 -3.50 -3.46 -6.80
N VAL A 45 -2.73 -4.45 -6.36
CA VAL A 45 -1.76 -4.29 -5.28
C VAL A 45 -0.36 -4.41 -5.86
N TYR A 46 0.49 -3.44 -5.54
CA TYR A 46 1.88 -3.41 -6.01
C TYR A 46 2.83 -3.15 -4.85
N THR A 47 4.01 -3.74 -4.90
CA THR A 47 5.15 -3.33 -4.09
C THR A 47 6.25 -2.75 -4.97
N MET A 48 6.98 -1.76 -4.46
CA MET A 48 8.17 -1.23 -5.11
C MET A 48 9.35 -1.27 -4.13
N ALA A 49 10.46 -1.86 -4.56
CA ALA A 49 11.71 -1.91 -3.83
C ALA A 49 12.87 -1.88 -4.84
N ASP A 50 13.97 -1.19 -4.51
CA ASP A 50 15.17 -1.14 -5.35
C ASP A 50 14.90 -0.71 -6.82
N ASP A 51 13.99 0.25 -7.02
CA ASP A 51 13.49 0.72 -8.34
C ASP A 51 12.75 -0.36 -9.16
N GLU A 52 12.42 -1.51 -8.56
CA GLU A 52 11.68 -2.61 -9.20
C GLU A 52 10.23 -2.69 -8.69
N TRP A 53 9.29 -2.76 -9.63
CA TRP A 53 7.87 -2.94 -9.34
C TRP A 53 7.48 -4.41 -9.37
N THR A 54 6.80 -4.87 -8.33
CA THR A 54 6.22 -6.21 -8.23
C THR A 54 4.69 -6.10 -8.14
N HIS A 55 3.99 -6.81 -9.02
CA HIS A 55 2.54 -6.94 -8.97
C HIS A 55 2.16 -8.07 -8.01
N GLU A 56 1.44 -7.72 -6.95
CA GLU A 56 1.04 -8.63 -5.88
C GLU A 56 -0.32 -9.28 -6.12
N GLY A 57 -1.11 -8.72 -7.06
CA GLY A 57 -2.38 -9.27 -7.50
C GLY A 57 -3.38 -8.22 -7.95
N GLU A 58 -4.40 -8.69 -8.67
CA GLU A 58 -5.59 -7.95 -9.11
C GLU A 58 -6.81 -8.48 -8.34
N PHE A 59 -7.69 -7.59 -7.91
CA PHE A 59 -8.83 -7.86 -7.03
C PHE A 59 -10.08 -7.12 -7.51
N GLU A 60 -11.25 -7.73 -7.35
CA GLU A 60 -12.52 -7.13 -7.80
C GLU A 60 -13.03 -6.06 -6.82
N THR A 61 -12.61 -6.12 -5.55
CA THR A 61 -13.08 -5.22 -4.50
C THR A 61 -11.94 -4.57 -3.72
N SER A 62 -12.20 -3.36 -3.23
CA SER A 62 -11.26 -2.67 -2.32
C SER A 62 -10.99 -3.50 -1.06
N GLU A 63 -12.00 -4.14 -0.48
CA GLU A 63 -11.83 -4.95 0.73
C GLU A 63 -10.80 -6.06 0.53
N GLU A 64 -10.82 -6.75 -0.61
CA GLU A 64 -9.85 -7.79 -0.95
C GLU A 64 -8.45 -7.23 -1.18
N ALA A 65 -8.33 -6.13 -1.92
CA ALA A 65 -7.04 -5.49 -2.18
C ALA A 65 -6.39 -4.96 -0.89
N PHE A 66 -7.17 -4.31 -0.02
CA PHE A 66 -6.69 -3.84 1.28
C PHE A 66 -6.35 -5.01 2.21
N ALA A 67 -7.12 -6.11 2.19
CA ALA A 67 -6.76 -7.31 2.94
C ALA A 67 -5.42 -7.89 2.48
N ARG A 68 -5.16 -7.92 1.16
CA ARG A 68 -3.86 -8.34 0.62
C ARG A 68 -2.73 -7.42 1.06
N ALA A 69 -2.95 -6.11 1.02
CA ALA A 69 -1.97 -5.13 1.48
C ALA A 69 -1.64 -5.31 2.97
N LEU A 70 -2.64 -5.54 3.82
CA LEU A 70 -2.44 -5.83 5.25
C LEU A 70 -1.63 -7.11 5.47
N ASP A 71 -1.94 -8.19 4.75
CA ASP A 71 -1.18 -9.44 4.81
C ASP A 71 0.31 -9.24 4.45
N LEU A 72 0.59 -8.40 3.44
CA LEU A 72 1.96 -8.03 3.07
C LEU A 72 2.68 -7.24 4.15
N LEU A 73 1.99 -6.31 4.80
CA LEU A 73 2.53 -5.54 5.91
C LEU A 73 2.84 -6.46 7.10
N GLU A 74 1.93 -7.36 7.46
CA GLU A 74 2.12 -8.34 8.53
C GLU A 74 3.29 -9.31 8.25
N SER A 75 3.45 -9.72 6.99
CA SER A 75 4.55 -10.58 6.53
C SER A 75 5.91 -9.88 6.54
N SER A 76 5.94 -8.55 6.42
CA SER A 76 7.18 -7.78 6.23
C SER A 76 8.16 -7.76 7.41
N SER A 77 7.82 -8.35 8.57
CA SER A 77 8.61 -8.27 9.83
C SER A 77 8.84 -6.85 10.38
N HIS A 78 8.28 -5.82 9.74
CA HIS A 78 8.38 -4.44 10.16
C HIS A 78 7.05 -3.98 10.77
N ALA A 79 7.13 -3.22 11.86
CA ALA A 79 5.94 -2.68 12.49
C ALA A 79 5.26 -1.66 11.57
N VAL A 80 3.92 -1.68 11.55
CA VAL A 80 3.12 -0.62 10.97
C VAL A 80 2.91 0.44 12.04
N GLU A 81 3.27 1.68 11.73
CA GLU A 81 2.93 2.82 12.56
C GLU A 81 1.43 3.04 12.43
N ASP A 82 0.69 2.60 13.46
CA ASP A 82 -0.73 2.89 13.59
C ASP A 82 -0.86 4.39 13.87
N ASP A 83 -1.30 5.15 12.85
CA ASP A 83 -1.71 6.54 13.04
C ASP A 83 -2.99 6.50 13.87
N GLY A 84 -2.81 6.41 15.18
CA GLY A 84 -3.87 6.22 16.16
C GLY A 84 -4.98 7.23 15.94
N HIS A 85 -6.13 6.74 15.45
CA HIS A 85 -7.37 7.49 15.48
C HIS A 85 -7.81 7.59 16.95
N ALA A 86 -7.46 8.70 17.61
CA ALA A 86 -8.04 9.15 18.86
C ALA A 86 -9.26 10.04 18.60
#